data_AF-A0A6G0M9U6-F1
#
_entry.id   AF-A0A6G0M9U6-F1
#
_cell.length_a   1.000
_cell.length_b   1.000
_cell.length_c   1.000
_cell.angle_alpha   90.00
_cell.angle_beta   90.00
_cell.angle_gamma   90.00
#
_symmetry.space_group_name_H-M   'P 1'
#
loop_
_entity.id
_entity.type
_entity.pdbx_description
1 polymer ?
#
loop_
_entity_poly.entity_id
_entity_poly.type
_entity_poly.pdbx_seq_one_letter_code
_entity_poly.pdbx_strand_id
1 'polypeptide(L)'
;VVKWARPYLSPCFHRPGALKCWIQILNSRLPTPQPNKIRTIAPAEVIRALGDYLNPEHPWQQYRRRLPSTACLFDTEGFDPDRKVSQRAPPFLRLQGYWSNSRGDGNSEDVDLGFSLWKRDHWIPRRVVEAFFKLAYRILEENDTWSAKQKAVIKRDLDAAKAAWLEYAVDRTRRSDRLRAKIVHQVWEWAVSKSPKFAKVDPEVLFEPSMPGYSYEYLTWIPKTMNWVDEIADLDEAEPWRIGWIDVPEQHPYNTTFAPCNLDVPLFVPADKTREAVGRLITVSPSLMVGEIAWGWDADFRGQNADSEAPESSAVVSNSSSRQASLNCASAGNLSSLQALAQAASAALSEAEDADEAEEED
;
A
#
# COMPACT_ATOMS: atom_id res chain seq x y z
N VAL A 1 -9.50 -4.21 -18.90
CA VAL A 1 -8.67 -5.29 -18.30
C VAL A 1 -7.45 -5.56 -19.16
N VAL A 2 -6.25 -5.44 -18.60
CA VAL A 2 -5.00 -5.65 -19.37
C VAL A 2 -4.88 -7.12 -19.80
N LYS A 3 -4.62 -7.39 -21.09
CA LYS A 3 -4.63 -8.76 -21.66
C LYS A 3 -3.73 -9.75 -20.91
N TRP A 4 -2.62 -9.29 -20.33
CA TRP A 4 -1.69 -10.13 -19.57
C TRP A 4 -2.26 -10.60 -18.23
N ALA A 5 -3.20 -9.86 -17.65
CA ALA A 5 -3.75 -10.12 -16.32
C ALA A 5 -4.82 -11.23 -16.30
N ARG A 6 -5.38 -11.55 -17.47
CA ARG A 6 -6.55 -12.43 -17.61
C ARG A 6 -6.40 -13.79 -16.92
N PRO A 7 -5.25 -14.50 -17.00
CA PRO A 7 -5.08 -15.79 -16.30
C PRO A 7 -5.13 -15.67 -14.77
N TYR A 8 -4.86 -14.49 -14.22
CA TYR A 8 -4.71 -14.25 -12.80
C TYR A 8 -5.96 -13.62 -12.15
N LEU A 9 -6.91 -13.13 -12.95
CA LEU A 9 -8.16 -12.56 -12.45
C LEU A 9 -9.15 -13.64 -11.97
N SER A 10 -9.08 -14.83 -12.54
CA SER A 10 -9.86 -15.97 -12.11
C SER A 10 -8.99 -17.24 -12.08
N PRO A 11 -8.02 -17.32 -11.15
CA PRO A 11 -7.25 -18.54 -10.93
C PRO A 11 -8.19 -19.70 -10.59
N CYS A 12 -7.77 -20.93 -10.91
CA CYS A 12 -8.52 -22.13 -10.54
C CYS A 12 -8.35 -22.45 -9.06
N PHE A 13 -8.93 -21.63 -8.18
CA PHE A 13 -8.87 -21.88 -6.73
C PHE A 13 -9.51 -23.22 -6.36
N HIS A 14 -8.93 -23.88 -5.35
CA HIS A 14 -9.32 -25.21 -4.92
C HIS A 14 -10.15 -25.17 -3.62
N ARG A 15 -9.93 -24.15 -2.79
CA ARG A 15 -10.49 -24.06 -1.44
C ARG A 15 -11.82 -23.28 -1.39
N PRO A 16 -12.77 -23.69 -0.53
CA PRO A 16 -14.01 -22.94 -0.27
C PRO A 16 -13.73 -21.47 0.09
N GLY A 17 -14.57 -20.55 -0.40
CA GLY A 17 -14.44 -19.12 -0.15
C GLY A 17 -13.30 -18.39 -0.87
N ALA A 18 -12.33 -19.09 -1.45
CA ALA A 18 -11.14 -18.50 -2.07
C ALA A 18 -11.47 -17.52 -3.20
N LEU A 19 -12.35 -17.90 -4.13
CA LEU A 19 -12.75 -17.03 -5.23
C LEU A 19 -13.47 -15.76 -4.74
N LYS A 20 -14.33 -15.89 -3.72
CA LYS A 20 -15.05 -14.74 -3.13
C LYS A 20 -14.09 -13.79 -2.41
N CYS A 21 -13.17 -14.35 -1.63
CA CYS A 21 -12.09 -13.61 -0.99
C CYS A 21 -11.25 -12.85 -2.03
N TRP A 22 -10.82 -13.54 -3.09
CA TRP A 22 -10.04 -12.94 -4.16
C TRP A 22 -10.76 -11.78 -4.82
N ILE A 23 -12.03 -11.95 -5.20
CA ILE A 23 -12.85 -10.90 -5.82
C ILE A 23 -12.96 -9.67 -4.90
N GLN A 24 -13.16 -9.86 -3.59
CA GLN A 24 -13.20 -8.74 -2.65
C GLN A 24 -11.88 -7.98 -2.56
N ILE A 25 -10.75 -8.69 -2.55
CA ILE A 25 -9.42 -8.07 -2.58
C ILE A 25 -9.24 -7.27 -3.88
N LEU A 26 -9.62 -7.84 -5.03
CA LEU A 26 -9.52 -7.15 -6.31
C LEU A 26 -10.39 -5.90 -6.38
N ASN A 27 -11.63 -5.98 -5.90
CA ASN A 27 -12.56 -4.85 -5.89
C ASN A 27 -12.09 -3.72 -4.97
N SER A 28 -11.48 -4.05 -3.84
CA SER A 28 -10.92 -3.05 -2.92
C SER A 28 -9.70 -2.34 -3.53
N ARG A 29 -8.96 -3.03 -4.40
CA ARG A 29 -7.72 -2.52 -5.03
C ARG A 29 -7.95 -2.02 -6.45
N LEU A 30 -9.10 -1.38 -6.66
CA LEU A 30 -9.37 -0.60 -7.85
C LEU A 30 -8.97 0.86 -7.57
N PRO A 31 -8.26 1.55 -8.49
CA PRO A 31 -7.93 2.95 -8.29
C PRO A 31 -9.21 3.77 -8.17
N THR A 32 -9.39 4.46 -7.05
CA THR A 32 -10.41 5.51 -6.92
C THR A 32 -10.10 6.60 -7.96
N PRO A 33 -11.08 7.08 -8.74
CA PRO A 33 -10.89 8.24 -9.60
C PRO A 33 -10.37 9.42 -8.77
N GLN A 34 -9.22 9.97 -9.14
CA GLN A 34 -8.61 11.11 -8.46
C GLN A 34 -8.74 12.36 -9.33
N PRO A 35 -8.91 13.56 -8.74
CA PRO A 35 -8.91 14.81 -9.50
C PRO A 35 -7.58 14.97 -10.23
N ASN A 36 -7.58 15.41 -11.48
CA ASN A 36 -6.38 15.42 -12.33
C ASN A 36 -5.30 16.47 -11.98
N LYS A 37 -5.35 17.07 -10.79
CA LYS A 37 -4.58 18.28 -10.46
C LYS A 37 -3.88 18.14 -9.10
N ILE A 38 -2.55 17.95 -9.13
CA ILE A 38 -1.70 18.24 -7.97
C ILE A 38 -1.72 19.76 -7.76
N ARG A 39 -2.01 20.20 -6.53
CA ARG A 39 -2.08 21.62 -6.17
C ARG A 39 -0.79 22.15 -5.53
N THR A 40 0.19 21.29 -5.28
CA THR A 40 1.42 21.62 -4.54
C THR A 40 2.53 20.60 -4.79
N ILE A 41 3.80 20.99 -4.64
CA ILE A 41 4.95 20.09 -4.72
C ILE A 41 5.64 19.99 -3.36
N ALA A 42 6.02 18.77 -2.99
CA ALA A 42 6.87 18.53 -1.85
C ALA A 42 8.26 19.15 -2.04
N PRO A 43 8.88 19.67 -0.97
CA PRO A 43 10.29 20.02 -0.95
C PRO A 43 11.18 18.83 -1.31
N ALA A 44 12.41 19.12 -1.76
CA ALA A 44 13.37 18.11 -2.18
C ALA A 44 13.66 17.07 -1.09
N GLU A 45 13.76 17.51 0.16
CA GLU A 45 13.95 16.67 1.35
C GLU A 45 12.81 15.68 1.58
N VAL A 46 11.56 16.10 1.38
CA VAL A 46 10.38 15.22 1.53
C VAL A 46 10.34 14.20 0.39
N ILE A 47 10.66 14.61 -0.83
CA ILE A 47 10.76 13.69 -1.98
C ILE A 47 11.86 12.64 -1.75
N ARG A 48 13.01 13.06 -1.21
CA ARG A 48 14.09 12.13 -0.86
C ARG A 48 13.67 11.20 0.28
N ALA A 49 12.96 11.70 1.30
CA ALA A 49 12.44 10.88 2.38
C ALA A 49 11.48 9.79 1.87
N LEU A 50 10.64 10.09 0.87
CA LEU A 50 9.79 9.10 0.20
C LEU A 50 10.60 8.03 -0.57
N GLY A 51 11.80 8.39 -1.03
CA GLY A 51 12.72 7.47 -1.70
C GLY A 51 13.53 6.60 -0.75
N ASP A 52 13.82 7.11 0.46
CA ASP A 52 14.67 6.49 1.47
C ASP A 52 13.91 5.43 2.29
N TYR A 53 13.50 4.36 1.61
CA TYR A 53 12.77 3.25 2.23
C TYR A 53 13.59 2.42 3.21
N LEU A 54 14.91 2.66 3.32
CA LEU A 54 15.75 2.02 4.32
C LEU A 54 15.70 2.76 5.66
N ASN A 55 15.24 4.01 5.67
CA ASN A 55 14.99 4.75 6.90
C ASN A 55 13.99 3.99 7.79
N PRO A 56 14.35 3.64 9.04
CA PRO A 56 13.47 2.92 9.96
C PRO A 56 12.10 3.57 10.18
N GLU A 57 12.01 4.89 10.05
CA GLU A 57 10.78 5.67 10.22
C GLU A 57 9.94 5.74 8.94
N HIS A 58 10.44 5.27 7.80
CA HIS A 58 9.69 5.27 6.55
C HIS A 58 8.39 4.42 6.71
N PRO A 59 7.23 4.86 6.17
CA PRO A 59 5.96 4.12 6.29
C PRO A 59 6.04 2.63 5.91
N TRP A 60 6.69 2.30 4.79
CA TRP A 60 7.04 0.90 4.43
C TRP A 60 7.70 0.10 5.56
N GLN A 61 8.69 0.68 6.26
CA GLN A 61 9.41 0.01 7.34
C GLN A 61 8.50 -0.22 8.56
N GLN A 62 7.61 0.72 8.86
CA GLN A 62 6.61 0.57 9.91
C GLN A 62 5.63 -0.55 9.58
N TYR A 63 5.12 -0.59 8.34
CA TYR A 63 4.21 -1.62 7.85
C TYR A 63 4.85 -3.02 7.93
N ARG A 64 6.05 -3.22 7.36
CA ARG A 64 6.67 -4.55 7.31
C ARG A 64 6.97 -5.15 8.69
N ARG A 65 7.26 -4.32 9.70
CA ARG A 65 7.52 -4.77 11.07
C ARG A 65 6.29 -5.40 11.74
N ARG A 66 5.10 -5.06 11.24
CA ARG A 66 3.82 -5.55 11.76
C ARG A 66 3.32 -6.78 11.03
N LEU A 67 3.93 -7.15 9.89
CA LEU A 67 3.55 -8.36 9.17
C LEU A 67 3.83 -9.62 10.02
N PRO A 68 2.93 -10.63 10.04
CA PRO A 68 3.07 -11.83 10.85
C PRO A 68 4.39 -12.57 10.59
N SER A 69 4.98 -13.22 11.59
CA SER A 69 6.29 -13.89 11.44
C SER A 69 6.28 -15.15 10.58
N THR A 70 5.12 -15.65 10.19
CA THR A 70 4.94 -16.83 9.34
C THR A 70 3.88 -16.57 8.27
N ALA A 71 3.94 -17.31 7.17
CA ALA A 71 2.88 -17.29 6.16
C ALA A 71 1.61 -17.99 6.65
N CYS A 72 0.46 -17.61 6.08
CA CYS A 72 -0.83 -18.20 6.43
C CYS A 72 -1.24 -19.36 5.50
N LEU A 73 -0.76 -19.38 4.25
CA LEU A 73 -1.19 -20.30 3.21
C LEU A 73 -0.14 -21.32 2.80
N PHE A 74 1.07 -21.25 3.36
CA PHE A 74 2.12 -22.21 3.14
C PHE A 74 3.08 -22.22 4.32
N ASP A 75 3.77 -23.35 4.50
CA ASP A 75 4.69 -23.53 5.61
C ASP A 75 5.99 -22.71 5.43
N THR A 76 6.32 -21.90 6.44
CA THR A 76 7.56 -21.14 6.58
C THR A 76 8.29 -21.47 7.88
N GLU A 77 7.85 -22.49 8.62
CA GLU A 77 8.46 -22.91 9.87
C GLU A 77 9.91 -23.37 9.63
N GLY A 78 10.83 -22.86 10.45
CA GLY A 78 12.26 -23.15 10.32
C GLY A 78 12.93 -22.60 9.06
N PHE A 79 12.22 -21.80 8.24
CA PHE A 79 12.83 -21.10 7.12
C PHE A 79 13.61 -19.88 7.63
N ASP A 80 14.90 -19.82 7.29
CA ASP A 80 15.73 -18.65 7.54
C ASP A 80 15.40 -17.54 6.54
N PRO A 81 14.81 -16.40 6.97
CA PRO A 81 14.43 -15.31 6.07
C PRO A 81 15.62 -14.66 5.35
N ASP A 82 16.82 -14.70 5.93
CA ASP A 82 18.02 -14.12 5.32
C ASP A 82 18.68 -15.07 4.30
N ARG A 83 18.15 -16.29 4.17
CA ARG A 83 18.70 -17.29 3.27
C ARG A 83 18.56 -16.90 1.81
N LYS A 84 19.69 -16.91 1.09
CA LYS A 84 19.70 -16.80 -0.38
C LYS A 84 19.07 -18.05 -1.02
N VAL A 85 17.97 -17.86 -1.75
CA VAL A 85 17.29 -18.93 -2.50
C VAL A 85 17.66 -18.90 -3.99
N SER A 86 18.07 -20.04 -4.53
CA SER A 86 18.39 -20.20 -5.95
C SER A 86 17.13 -20.19 -6.84
N GLN A 87 17.21 -19.59 -8.03
CA GLN A 87 16.13 -19.68 -9.04
C GLN A 87 15.88 -21.13 -9.52
N ARG A 88 16.84 -22.04 -9.32
CA ARG A 88 16.72 -23.47 -9.63
C ARG A 88 16.22 -24.30 -8.45
N ALA A 89 15.99 -23.69 -7.30
CA ALA A 89 15.48 -24.38 -6.13
C ALA A 89 14.09 -25.00 -6.42
N PRO A 90 13.70 -26.03 -5.64
CA PRO A 90 12.34 -26.55 -5.69
C PRO A 90 11.29 -25.42 -5.55
N PRO A 91 10.14 -25.51 -6.25
CA PRO A 91 9.13 -24.46 -6.24
C PRO A 91 8.74 -23.97 -4.85
N PHE A 92 8.55 -24.89 -3.90
CA PHE A 92 8.19 -24.54 -2.53
C PHE A 92 9.23 -23.67 -1.83
N LEU A 93 10.52 -24.03 -1.94
CA LEU A 93 11.61 -23.22 -1.38
C LEU A 93 11.69 -21.83 -2.06
N ARG A 94 11.34 -21.75 -3.35
CA ARG A 94 11.24 -20.45 -4.06
C ARG A 94 10.07 -19.61 -3.58
N LEU A 95 8.96 -20.22 -3.19
CA LEU A 95 7.82 -19.51 -2.59
C LEU A 95 8.22 -18.91 -1.24
N GLN A 96 8.92 -19.67 -0.37
CA GLN A 96 9.45 -19.16 0.90
C GLN A 96 10.44 -18.00 0.69
N GLY A 97 11.38 -18.14 -0.25
CA GLY A 97 12.29 -17.05 -0.61
C GLY A 97 11.58 -15.81 -1.15
N TYR A 98 10.51 -15.98 -1.93
CA TYR A 98 9.70 -14.87 -2.41
C TYR A 98 8.94 -14.17 -1.29
N TRP A 99 8.35 -14.94 -0.38
CA TRP A 99 7.69 -14.42 0.81
C TRP A 99 8.64 -13.55 1.64
N SER A 100 9.84 -14.06 1.91
CA SER A 100 10.88 -13.32 2.61
C SER A 100 11.28 -12.02 1.91
N ASN A 101 11.58 -12.09 0.60
CA ASN A 101 11.90 -10.90 -0.21
C ASN A 101 10.77 -9.86 -0.22
N SER A 102 9.51 -10.31 -0.24
CA SER A 102 8.33 -9.44 -0.21
C SER A 102 8.13 -8.75 1.14
N ARG A 103 8.73 -9.28 2.19
CA ARG A 103 8.80 -8.64 3.51
C ARG A 103 10.00 -7.72 3.66
N GLY A 104 10.92 -7.69 2.68
CA GLY A 104 12.13 -6.88 2.72
C GLY A 104 13.31 -7.57 3.42
N ASP A 105 13.30 -8.90 3.49
CA ASP A 105 14.38 -9.74 3.98
C ASP A 105 15.13 -10.40 2.79
N GLY A 106 16.26 -11.06 3.04
CA GLY A 106 17.01 -11.78 2.01
C GLY A 106 18.04 -10.93 1.23
N ASN A 107 18.25 -11.26 -0.05
CA ASN A 107 19.36 -10.68 -0.85
C ASN A 107 19.19 -9.17 -1.07
N SER A 108 20.27 -8.40 -1.00
CA SER A 108 20.28 -6.94 -1.21
C SER A 108 19.74 -6.49 -2.57
N GLU A 109 19.80 -7.36 -3.59
CA GLU A 109 19.23 -7.08 -4.93
C GLU A 109 17.69 -7.15 -4.95
N ASP A 110 17.10 -7.80 -3.95
CA ASP A 110 15.70 -8.22 -3.88
C ASP A 110 14.97 -7.66 -2.65
N VAL A 111 15.70 -7.06 -1.71
CA VAL A 111 15.22 -6.45 -0.47
C VAL A 111 14.17 -5.35 -0.70
N ASP A 112 14.15 -4.76 -1.90
CA ASP A 112 13.19 -3.72 -2.26
C ASP A 112 11.92 -4.25 -2.95
N LEU A 113 11.74 -5.57 -3.03
CA LEU A 113 10.56 -6.19 -3.63
C LEU A 113 9.29 -5.82 -2.84
N GLY A 114 9.35 -5.96 -1.52
CA GLY A 114 8.28 -5.52 -0.62
C GLY A 114 7.97 -4.03 -0.75
N PHE A 115 9.01 -3.19 -0.72
CA PHE A 115 8.84 -1.74 -0.94
C PHE A 115 8.23 -1.43 -2.31
N SER A 116 8.58 -2.21 -3.34
CA SER A 116 8.04 -2.02 -4.68
C SER A 116 6.57 -2.38 -4.76
N LEU A 117 6.11 -3.40 -4.02
CA LEU A 117 4.69 -3.75 -3.86
C LEU A 117 3.96 -2.63 -3.11
N TRP A 118 4.46 -2.23 -1.94
CA TRP A 118 3.87 -1.16 -1.14
C TRP A 118 3.76 0.16 -1.93
N LYS A 119 4.83 0.57 -2.61
CA LYS A 119 4.83 1.79 -3.45
C LYS A 119 3.82 1.71 -4.60
N ARG A 120 3.50 0.52 -5.09
CA ARG A 120 2.48 0.33 -6.13
C ARG A 120 1.08 0.67 -5.62
N ASP A 121 0.87 0.45 -4.33
CA ASP A 121 -0.33 0.86 -3.60
C ASP A 121 -0.29 2.33 -3.15
N HIS A 122 0.82 3.06 -3.39
CA HIS A 122 1.03 4.46 -2.97
C HIS A 122 1.55 5.32 -4.14
N TRP A 123 0.93 5.17 -5.32
CA TRP A 123 1.54 5.65 -6.55
C TRP A 123 1.18 7.10 -6.90
N ILE A 124 2.14 8.01 -6.78
CA ILE A 124 1.98 9.39 -7.28
C ILE A 124 2.18 9.43 -8.81
N PRO A 125 1.17 9.83 -9.62
CA PRO A 125 1.29 9.83 -11.07
C PRO A 125 2.39 10.76 -11.60
N ARG A 126 3.33 10.23 -12.41
CA ARG A 126 4.44 11.00 -12.97
C ARG A 126 3.99 12.20 -13.80
N ARG A 127 2.97 11.99 -14.65
CA ARG A 127 2.45 13.03 -15.54
C ARG A 127 1.92 14.23 -14.76
N VAL A 128 1.26 13.99 -13.63
CA VAL A 128 0.67 15.06 -12.82
C VAL A 128 1.77 15.87 -12.13
N VAL A 129 2.81 15.21 -11.60
CA VAL A 129 3.96 15.91 -11.00
C VAL A 129 4.73 16.74 -12.04
N GLU A 130 4.96 16.19 -13.23
CA GLU A 130 5.65 16.91 -14.31
C GLU A 130 4.83 18.09 -14.86
N ALA A 131 3.50 17.94 -14.94
CA ALA A 131 2.60 19.03 -15.30
C ALA A 131 2.65 20.14 -14.24
N PHE A 132 2.68 19.79 -12.95
CA PHE A 132 2.83 20.77 -11.88
C PHE A 132 4.16 21.54 -12.00
N PHE A 133 5.29 20.86 -12.22
CA PHE A 133 6.56 21.56 -12.42
C PHE A 133 6.50 22.56 -13.57
N LYS A 134 5.89 22.19 -14.71
CA LYS A 134 5.72 23.11 -15.85
C LYS A 134 4.90 24.35 -15.48
N LEU A 135 3.78 24.15 -14.79
CA LEU A 135 2.94 25.25 -14.31
C LEU A 135 3.69 26.14 -13.32
N ALA A 136 4.39 25.53 -12.37
CA ALA A 136 5.17 26.22 -11.34
C ALA A 136 6.27 27.11 -11.94
N TYR A 137 7.01 26.65 -12.95
CA TYR A 137 7.98 27.49 -13.64
C TYR A 137 7.31 28.64 -14.40
N ARG A 138 6.18 28.38 -15.06
CA ARG A 138 5.41 29.43 -15.76
C ARG A 138 4.98 30.54 -14.80
N ILE A 139 4.35 30.18 -13.69
CA ILE A 139 3.92 31.14 -12.66
C ILE A 139 5.11 31.94 -12.14
N LEU A 140 6.24 31.28 -11.88
CA LEU A 140 7.45 31.95 -11.42
C LEU A 140 7.97 33.00 -12.42
N GLU A 141 7.91 32.68 -13.71
CA GLU A 141 8.30 33.58 -14.80
C GLU A 141 7.33 34.78 -14.89
N GLU A 142 6.03 34.51 -14.96
CA GLU A 142 4.94 35.47 -15.18
C GLU A 142 4.55 36.31 -13.95
N ASN A 143 4.94 35.91 -12.73
CA ASN A 143 4.52 36.62 -11.53
C ASN A 143 5.24 37.98 -11.38
N ASP A 144 4.56 39.09 -11.63
CA ASP A 144 5.17 40.42 -11.52
C ASP A 144 5.22 40.98 -10.08
N THR A 145 4.56 40.33 -9.13
CA THR A 145 4.46 40.78 -7.73
C THR A 145 5.68 40.42 -6.88
N TRP A 146 6.39 39.34 -7.24
CA TRP A 146 7.55 38.87 -6.49
C TRP A 146 8.83 39.59 -6.91
N SER A 147 9.60 40.04 -5.92
CA SER A 147 10.93 40.61 -6.16
C SER A 147 11.87 39.60 -6.81
N ALA A 148 12.88 40.09 -7.53
CA ALA A 148 13.92 39.23 -8.14
C ALA A 148 14.60 38.30 -7.12
N LYS A 149 14.79 38.77 -5.87
CA LYS A 149 15.34 37.95 -4.78
C LYS A 149 14.40 36.81 -4.39
N GLN A 150 13.09 37.07 -4.28
CA GLN A 150 12.10 36.03 -3.98
C GLN A 150 12.02 35.01 -5.13
N LYS A 151 11.95 35.47 -6.38
CA LYS A 151 11.95 34.58 -7.55
C LYS A 151 13.18 33.67 -7.57
N ALA A 152 14.36 34.19 -7.26
CA ALA A 152 15.59 33.40 -7.21
C ALA A 152 15.55 32.29 -6.14
N VAL A 153 14.99 32.58 -4.95
CA VAL A 153 14.83 31.57 -3.88
C VAL A 153 13.83 30.49 -4.29
N ILE A 154 12.66 30.89 -4.79
CA ILE A 154 11.62 29.95 -5.25
C ILE A 154 12.17 29.07 -6.38
N LYS A 155 12.87 29.66 -7.35
CA LYS A 155 13.49 28.92 -8.46
C LYS A 155 14.45 27.85 -7.94
N ARG A 156 15.34 28.22 -7.02
CA ARG A 156 16.32 27.30 -6.44
C ARG A 156 15.63 26.11 -5.77
N ASP A 157 14.58 26.37 -4.99
CA ASP A 157 13.87 25.33 -4.25
C ASP A 157 13.05 24.43 -5.18
N LEU A 158 12.46 25.01 -6.23
CA LEU A 158 11.77 24.27 -7.30
C LEU A 158 12.72 23.39 -8.11
N ASP A 159 13.90 23.92 -8.47
CA ASP A 159 14.95 23.17 -9.17
C ASP A 159 15.44 21.99 -8.31
N ALA A 160 15.63 22.21 -7.00
CA ALA A 160 16.01 21.16 -6.06
C ALA A 160 14.94 20.07 -5.94
N ALA A 161 13.66 20.46 -5.82
CA ALA A 161 12.54 19.52 -5.77
C ALA A 161 12.42 18.71 -7.07
N LYS A 162 12.59 19.37 -8.22
CA LYS A 162 12.58 18.71 -9.54
C LYS A 162 13.72 17.72 -9.69
N ALA A 163 14.93 18.07 -9.27
CA ALA A 163 16.07 17.16 -9.29
C ALA A 163 15.81 15.91 -8.43
N ALA A 164 15.36 16.09 -7.19
CA ALA A 164 15.00 14.99 -6.30
C ALA A 164 13.90 14.10 -6.88
N TRP A 165 12.89 14.69 -7.52
CA TRP A 165 11.81 13.95 -8.19
C TRP A 165 12.33 13.11 -9.35
N LEU A 166 13.21 13.66 -10.20
CA LEU A 166 13.76 12.95 -11.35
C LEU A 166 14.60 11.74 -10.91
N GLU A 167 15.43 11.91 -9.89
CA GLU A 167 16.20 10.81 -9.27
C GLU A 167 15.26 9.73 -8.75
N TYR A 168 14.28 10.11 -7.92
CA TYR A 168 13.28 9.19 -7.39
C TYR A 168 12.51 8.45 -8.50
N ALA A 169 12.10 9.16 -9.56
CA ALA A 169 11.30 8.61 -10.65
C ALA A 169 12.05 7.56 -11.48
N VAL A 170 13.35 7.76 -11.71
CA VAL A 170 14.22 6.79 -12.42
C VAL A 170 14.30 5.49 -11.63
N ASP A 171 14.69 5.57 -10.35
CA ASP A 171 14.79 4.39 -9.48
C ASP A 171 13.45 3.70 -9.29
N ARG A 172 12.38 4.49 -9.16
CA ARG A 172 11.02 3.97 -9.06
C ARG A 172 10.64 3.12 -10.27
N THR A 173 10.99 3.57 -11.47
CA THR A 173 10.68 2.87 -12.73
C THR A 173 11.45 1.56 -12.82
N ARG A 174 12.78 1.58 -12.57
CA ARG A 174 13.62 0.39 -12.54
C ARG A 174 13.08 -0.68 -11.57
N ARG A 175 12.71 -0.25 -10.35
CA ARG A 175 12.10 -1.12 -9.34
C ARG A 175 10.78 -1.72 -9.81
N SER A 176 9.93 -0.93 -10.45
CA SER A 176 8.64 -1.41 -10.99
C SER A 176 8.82 -2.45 -12.11
N ASP A 177 9.84 -2.30 -12.95
CA ASP A 177 10.11 -3.26 -14.02
C ASP A 177 10.62 -4.59 -13.47
N ARG A 178 11.54 -4.54 -12.50
CA ARG A 178 11.99 -5.75 -11.79
C ARG A 178 10.84 -6.42 -11.03
N LEU A 179 9.97 -5.64 -10.38
CA LEU A 179 8.77 -6.15 -9.71
C LEU A 179 7.90 -6.94 -10.70
N ARG A 180 7.56 -6.36 -11.87
CA ARG A 180 6.74 -7.04 -12.88
C ARG A 180 7.40 -8.33 -13.36
N ALA A 181 8.71 -8.30 -13.61
CA ALA A 181 9.47 -9.48 -14.03
C ALA A 181 9.44 -10.60 -12.99
N LYS A 182 9.44 -10.26 -11.70
CA LYS A 182 9.41 -11.24 -10.61
C LYS A 182 8.01 -11.76 -10.28
N ILE A 183 7.04 -10.87 -10.11
CA ILE A 183 5.71 -11.26 -9.68
C ILE A 183 4.99 -12.00 -10.80
N VAL A 184 4.85 -11.33 -11.95
CA VAL A 184 3.99 -11.80 -13.03
C VAL A 184 4.60 -13.00 -13.75
N HIS A 185 5.90 -12.97 -14.02
CA HIS A 185 6.59 -14.03 -14.78
C HIS A 185 7.26 -15.09 -13.89
N GLN A 186 7.07 -15.03 -12.57
CA GLN A 186 7.56 -16.10 -11.69
C GLN A 186 6.45 -16.54 -10.76
N VAL A 187 6.22 -15.84 -9.66
CA VAL A 187 5.32 -16.31 -8.58
C VAL A 187 3.92 -16.61 -9.07
N TRP A 188 3.34 -15.66 -9.82
CA TRP A 188 1.98 -15.81 -10.32
C TRP A 188 1.88 -16.87 -11.40
N GLU A 189 2.88 -16.96 -12.29
CA GLU A 189 2.96 -18.04 -13.26
C GLU A 189 2.99 -19.40 -12.54
N TRP A 190 3.74 -19.54 -11.45
CA TRP A 190 3.80 -20.78 -10.66
C TRP A 190 2.43 -21.15 -10.10
N ALA A 191 1.72 -20.17 -9.52
CA ALA A 191 0.42 -20.36 -8.89
C ALA A 191 -0.71 -20.75 -9.87
N VAL A 192 -0.59 -20.41 -11.15
CA VAL A 192 -1.59 -20.77 -12.18
C VAL A 192 -1.08 -21.79 -13.20
N SER A 193 0.16 -22.28 -13.04
CA SER A 193 0.79 -23.19 -13.99
C SER A 193 0.15 -24.58 -13.92
N LYS A 194 -0.12 -25.16 -15.09
CA LYS A 194 -0.50 -26.58 -15.22
C LYS A 194 0.70 -27.52 -15.31
N SER A 195 1.93 -26.99 -15.22
CA SER A 195 3.14 -27.80 -15.29
C SER A 195 3.26 -28.71 -14.06
N PRO A 196 3.62 -30.01 -14.21
CA PRO A 196 3.87 -30.90 -13.07
C PRO A 196 4.90 -30.35 -12.08
N LYS A 197 5.84 -29.52 -12.56
CA LYS A 197 6.84 -28.85 -11.72
C LYS A 197 6.20 -27.97 -10.66
N PHE A 198 5.07 -27.33 -10.95
CA PHE A 198 4.40 -26.37 -10.09
C PHE A 198 3.09 -26.87 -9.49
N ALA A 199 2.75 -28.14 -9.71
CA ALA A 199 1.50 -28.74 -9.24
C ALA A 199 1.30 -28.71 -7.71
N LYS A 200 2.34 -28.40 -6.93
CA LYS A 200 2.28 -28.24 -5.47
C LYS A 200 2.13 -26.79 -5.00
N VAL A 201 2.08 -25.81 -5.91
CA VAL A 201 1.85 -24.42 -5.56
C VAL A 201 0.36 -24.16 -5.71
N ASP A 202 -0.32 -24.02 -4.58
CA ASP A 202 -1.75 -23.70 -4.57
C ASP A 202 -1.98 -22.27 -5.07
N PRO A 203 -3.00 -22.02 -5.90
CA PRO A 203 -3.31 -20.68 -6.40
C PRO A 203 -3.69 -19.70 -5.30
N GLU A 204 -4.15 -20.17 -4.14
CA GLU A 204 -4.49 -19.36 -2.96
C GLU A 204 -3.31 -18.50 -2.50
N VAL A 205 -2.06 -18.90 -2.75
CA VAL A 205 -0.85 -18.11 -2.41
C VAL A 205 -0.84 -16.72 -3.06
N LEU A 206 -1.65 -16.48 -4.10
CA LEU A 206 -1.83 -15.17 -4.74
C LEU A 206 -2.40 -14.11 -3.79
N PHE A 207 -3.12 -14.52 -2.76
CA PHE A 207 -3.71 -13.64 -1.75
C PHE A 207 -3.17 -13.89 -0.34
N GLU A 208 -1.97 -14.45 -0.22
CA GLU A 208 -1.28 -14.60 1.07
C GLU A 208 -1.21 -13.26 1.82
N PRO A 209 -1.89 -13.13 2.99
CA PRO A 209 -2.03 -11.85 3.68
C PRO A 209 -0.80 -11.43 4.48
N SER A 210 0.15 -12.34 4.77
CA SER A 210 1.38 -12.03 5.52
C SER A 210 2.47 -11.31 4.70
N MET A 211 2.17 -10.92 3.46
CA MET A 211 3.05 -10.14 2.59
C MET A 211 2.22 -9.11 1.81
N PRO A 212 2.84 -8.03 1.30
CA PRO A 212 2.12 -7.04 0.52
C PRO A 212 1.54 -7.67 -0.74
N GLY A 213 0.25 -7.43 -1.00
CA GLY A 213 -0.39 -7.93 -2.22
C GLY A 213 0.12 -7.20 -3.47
N TYR A 214 -0.07 -7.79 -4.65
CA TYR A 214 0.20 -7.12 -5.92
C TYR A 214 -1.10 -6.56 -6.54
N SER A 215 -1.19 -5.25 -6.71
CA SER A 215 -2.31 -4.60 -7.40
C SER A 215 -2.17 -4.73 -8.93
N TYR A 216 -3.27 -4.87 -9.67
CA TYR A 216 -3.18 -4.98 -11.15
C TYR A 216 -2.97 -3.64 -11.85
N GLU A 217 -3.42 -2.57 -11.21
CA GLU A 217 -3.16 -1.19 -11.58
C GLU A 217 -2.43 -0.49 -10.44
N TYR A 218 -1.77 0.63 -10.73
CA TYR A 218 -1.22 1.46 -9.66
C TYR A 218 -2.38 2.06 -8.87
N LEU A 219 -2.37 1.94 -7.53
CA LEU A 219 -3.34 2.67 -6.71
C LEU A 219 -2.86 4.10 -6.60
N THR A 220 -3.38 4.93 -7.50
CA THR A 220 -2.96 6.31 -7.58
C THR A 220 -3.54 7.13 -6.44
N TRP A 221 -2.74 8.06 -5.95
CA TRP A 221 -3.21 9.13 -5.09
C TRP A 221 -2.50 10.43 -5.50
N ILE A 222 -3.13 11.55 -5.22
CA ILE A 222 -2.61 12.87 -5.56
C ILE A 222 -2.43 13.65 -4.26
N PRO A 223 -1.17 14.00 -3.91
CA PRO A 223 -0.91 14.75 -2.70
C PRO A 223 -1.59 16.12 -2.71
N LYS A 224 -2.18 16.47 -1.58
CA LYS A 224 -2.90 17.73 -1.32
C LYS A 224 -2.01 18.76 -0.63
N THR A 225 -0.94 18.32 0.03
CA THR A 225 -0.03 19.14 0.83
C THR A 225 1.41 18.93 0.38
N MET A 226 2.32 19.71 0.98
CA MET A 226 3.77 19.56 0.77
C MET A 226 4.36 18.40 1.56
N ASN A 227 3.65 17.90 2.57
CA ASN A 227 4.13 16.84 3.42
C ASN A 227 3.57 15.49 2.95
N TRP A 228 4.09 15.02 1.83
CA TRP A 228 3.63 13.78 1.21
C TRP A 228 3.79 12.55 2.11
N VAL A 229 4.74 12.57 3.06
CA VAL A 229 4.96 11.44 3.97
C VAL A 229 3.84 11.36 5.01
N ASP A 230 3.42 12.49 5.58
CA ASP A 230 2.31 12.51 6.56
C ASP A 230 0.99 12.14 5.89
N GLU A 231 0.73 12.62 4.67
CA GLU A 231 -0.50 12.29 3.94
C GLU A 231 -0.65 10.79 3.64
N ILE A 232 0.44 10.02 3.64
CA ILE A 232 0.37 8.57 3.48
C ILE A 232 -0.32 7.92 4.68
N ALA A 233 -0.11 8.42 5.89
CA ALA A 233 -0.77 7.88 7.08
C ALA A 233 -2.29 8.13 7.01
N ASP A 234 -2.71 9.34 6.62
CA ASP A 234 -4.13 9.68 6.42
C ASP A 234 -4.75 8.82 5.31
N LEU A 235 -3.99 8.57 4.24
CA LEU A 235 -4.41 7.73 3.12
C LEU A 235 -4.59 6.27 3.55
N ASP A 236 -3.67 5.75 4.36
CA ASP A 236 -3.70 4.38 4.88
C ASP A 236 -4.87 4.16 5.84
N GLU A 237 -5.18 5.16 6.68
CA GLU A 237 -6.36 5.12 7.56
C GLU A 237 -7.67 5.11 6.76
N ALA A 238 -7.76 5.96 5.72
CA ALA A 238 -8.94 6.05 4.87
C ALA A 238 -9.13 4.84 3.94
N GLU A 239 -8.03 4.25 3.46
CA GLU A 239 -8.01 3.16 2.49
C GLU A 239 -7.16 1.98 3.01
N PRO A 240 -7.64 1.23 4.03
CA PRO A 240 -6.83 0.25 4.77
C PRO A 240 -6.26 -0.89 3.91
N TRP A 241 -6.84 -1.14 2.72
CA TRP A 241 -6.32 -2.12 1.77
C TRP A 241 -4.95 -1.75 1.18
N ARG A 242 -4.52 -0.49 1.22
CA ARG A 242 -3.19 -0.05 0.72
C ARG A 242 -2.04 -0.63 1.52
N ILE A 243 -2.29 -0.96 2.78
CA ILE A 243 -1.36 -1.64 3.69
C ILE A 243 -1.88 -3.03 4.08
N GLY A 244 -2.67 -3.66 3.22
CA GLY A 244 -3.13 -5.03 3.44
C GLY A 244 -3.95 -5.21 4.72
N TRP A 245 -4.76 -4.21 5.09
CA TRP A 245 -5.60 -4.22 6.30
C TRP A 245 -4.85 -4.51 7.59
N ILE A 246 -3.55 -4.20 7.67
CA ILE A 246 -2.73 -4.52 8.85
C ILE A 246 -3.26 -3.87 10.14
N ASP A 247 -3.90 -2.70 10.05
CA ASP A 247 -4.50 -1.99 11.18
C ASP A 247 -5.88 -2.53 11.59
N VAL A 248 -6.62 -3.05 10.62
CA VAL A 248 -7.99 -3.57 10.74
C VAL A 248 -8.08 -5.01 10.19
N PRO A 249 -7.27 -5.95 10.69
CA PRO A 249 -7.17 -7.30 10.13
C PRO A 249 -8.51 -8.06 10.19
N GLU A 250 -9.40 -7.70 11.11
CA GLU A 250 -10.76 -8.24 11.20
C GLU A 250 -11.64 -7.90 9.99
N GLN A 251 -11.27 -6.88 9.20
CA GLN A 251 -11.94 -6.49 7.96
C GLN A 251 -11.29 -7.11 6.71
N HIS A 252 -10.13 -7.75 6.86
CA HIS A 252 -9.41 -8.33 5.72
C HIS A 252 -10.25 -9.45 5.05
N PRO A 253 -10.45 -9.46 3.72
CA PRO A 253 -11.24 -10.49 3.02
C PRO A 253 -10.81 -11.93 3.32
N TYR A 254 -9.51 -12.18 3.47
CA TYR A 254 -8.97 -13.42 4.02
C TYR A 254 -9.66 -13.85 5.33
N ASN A 255 -9.71 -12.98 6.34
CA ASN A 255 -10.29 -13.28 7.65
C ASN A 255 -11.83 -13.34 7.64
N THR A 256 -12.49 -12.53 6.80
CA THR A 256 -13.96 -12.45 6.75
C THR A 256 -14.61 -13.46 5.80
N THR A 257 -13.87 -13.96 4.80
CA THR A 257 -14.42 -14.77 3.70
C THR A 257 -13.70 -16.08 3.47
N PHE A 258 -12.38 -16.13 3.61
CA PHE A 258 -11.61 -17.36 3.33
C PHE A 258 -11.45 -18.23 4.58
N ALA A 259 -10.89 -17.68 5.66
CA ALA A 259 -10.65 -18.40 6.90
C ALA A 259 -11.91 -19.04 7.51
N PRO A 260 -13.10 -18.41 7.52
CA PRO A 260 -14.32 -19.04 8.04
C PRO A 260 -14.72 -20.32 7.31
N CYS A 261 -14.25 -20.53 6.09
CA CYS A 261 -14.56 -21.69 5.26
C CYS A 261 -13.49 -22.79 5.35
N ASN A 262 -12.36 -22.55 6.04
CA ASN A 262 -11.19 -23.42 6.04
C ASN A 262 -10.59 -23.52 7.46
N LEU A 263 -10.88 -24.60 8.19
CA LEU A 263 -10.43 -24.75 9.60
C LEU A 263 -8.92 -25.01 9.75
N ASP A 264 -8.26 -25.45 8.68
CA ASP A 264 -6.84 -25.80 8.68
C ASP A 264 -5.92 -24.60 8.44
N VAL A 265 -6.47 -23.42 8.16
CA VAL A 265 -5.67 -22.20 7.95
C VAL A 265 -5.73 -21.28 9.18
N PRO A 266 -4.60 -20.63 9.55
CA PRO A 266 -4.59 -19.65 10.62
C PRO A 266 -5.33 -18.37 10.21
N LEU A 267 -5.75 -17.56 11.18
CA LEU A 267 -6.16 -16.19 10.90
C LEU A 267 -4.95 -15.35 10.50
N PHE A 268 -5.17 -14.36 9.64
CA PHE A 268 -4.22 -13.27 9.45
C PHE A 268 -4.20 -12.39 10.69
N VAL A 269 -3.08 -12.39 11.41
CA VAL A 269 -2.91 -11.65 12.67
C VAL A 269 -1.60 -10.86 12.61
N PRO A 270 -1.65 -9.52 12.64
CA PRO A 270 -0.47 -8.67 12.74
C PRO A 270 0.41 -9.03 13.95
N ALA A 271 1.72 -8.82 13.86
CA ALA A 271 2.69 -9.19 14.89
C ALA A 271 2.45 -8.51 16.26
N ASP A 272 1.75 -7.38 16.28
CA ASP A 272 1.37 -6.62 17.47
C ASP A 272 -0.02 -7.00 18.05
N LYS A 273 -0.72 -7.97 17.45
CA LYS A 273 -2.06 -8.40 17.87
C LYS A 273 -2.09 -9.89 18.24
N THR A 274 -3.14 -10.29 18.97
CA THR A 274 -3.41 -11.70 19.27
C THR A 274 -4.53 -12.26 18.41
N ARG A 275 -4.52 -13.58 18.21
CA ARG A 275 -5.56 -14.30 17.45
C ARG A 275 -6.95 -14.05 18.02
N GLU A 276 -7.10 -14.09 19.34
CA GLU A 276 -8.40 -13.95 20.02
C GLU A 276 -8.94 -12.53 19.88
N ALA A 277 -8.07 -11.51 19.97
CA ALA A 277 -8.47 -10.12 19.83
C ALA A 277 -8.98 -9.82 18.41
N VAL A 278 -8.27 -10.30 17.39
CA VAL A 278 -8.70 -10.17 15.98
C VAL A 278 -9.95 -11.00 15.73
N GLY A 279 -9.93 -12.28 16.13
CA GLY A 279 -11.00 -13.24 15.86
C GLY A 279 -12.37 -12.80 16.39
N ARG A 280 -12.42 -12.23 17.60
CA ARG A 280 -13.68 -11.72 18.20
C ARG A 280 -14.33 -10.59 17.40
N LEU A 281 -13.54 -9.83 16.66
CA LEU A 281 -14.03 -8.69 15.87
C LEU A 281 -14.40 -9.08 14.44
N ILE A 282 -14.04 -10.30 13.99
CA ILE A 282 -14.38 -10.77 12.64
C ILE A 282 -15.89 -10.90 12.49
N THR A 283 -16.43 -10.14 11.54
CA THR A 283 -17.76 -10.37 10.99
C THR A 283 -17.62 -11.14 9.69
N VAL A 284 -18.25 -12.32 9.62
CA VAL A 284 -18.24 -13.14 8.40
C VAL A 284 -18.89 -12.37 7.27
N SER A 285 -18.25 -12.41 6.10
CA SER A 285 -18.74 -11.71 4.93
C SER A 285 -20.16 -12.18 4.56
N PRO A 286 -21.10 -11.26 4.31
CA PRO A 286 -22.46 -11.61 3.89
C PRO A 286 -22.51 -12.27 2.50
N SER A 287 -21.39 -12.29 1.76
CA SER A 287 -21.28 -13.02 0.49
C SER A 287 -21.24 -14.55 0.65
N LEU A 288 -20.99 -15.06 1.87
CA LEU A 288 -20.96 -16.48 2.17
C LEU A 288 -22.35 -17.01 2.50
N MET A 289 -22.69 -18.16 1.92
CA MET A 289 -23.84 -18.96 2.30
C MET A 289 -23.52 -19.72 3.59
N VAL A 290 -24.54 -19.99 4.40
CA VAL A 290 -24.38 -20.74 5.68
C VAL A 290 -23.67 -22.08 5.48
N GLY A 291 -23.93 -22.78 4.36
CA GLY A 291 -23.28 -24.06 4.05
C GLY A 291 -21.82 -23.96 3.57
N GLU A 292 -21.31 -22.76 3.29
CA GLU A 292 -19.89 -22.55 2.96
C GLU A 292 -19.03 -22.32 4.21
N ILE A 293 -19.64 -21.91 5.32
CA ILE A 293 -18.95 -21.63 6.58
C ILE A 293 -18.69 -22.96 7.29
N ALA A 294 -17.45 -23.20 7.67
CA ALA A 294 -17.10 -24.41 8.40
C ALA A 294 -17.73 -24.40 9.79
N TRP A 295 -18.31 -25.53 10.18
CA TRP A 295 -18.90 -25.66 11.51
C TRP A 295 -17.83 -25.47 12.60
N GLY A 296 -18.09 -24.60 13.57
CA GLY A 296 -17.16 -24.30 14.66
C GLY A 296 -15.96 -23.44 14.27
N TRP A 297 -15.98 -22.76 13.11
CA TRP A 297 -14.86 -21.91 12.66
C TRP A 297 -14.42 -20.84 13.68
N ASP A 298 -15.33 -20.41 14.55
CA ASP A 298 -15.12 -19.38 15.57
C ASP A 298 -15.07 -19.90 17.01
N ALA A 299 -15.15 -21.23 17.20
CA ALA A 299 -15.28 -21.86 18.51
C ALA A 299 -14.16 -21.46 19.48
N ASP A 300 -12.94 -21.31 18.96
CA ASP A 300 -11.74 -21.07 19.78
C ASP A 300 -11.58 -19.62 20.25
N PHE A 301 -12.26 -18.65 19.62
CA PHE A 301 -12.04 -17.23 19.92
C PHE A 301 -13.31 -16.47 20.29
N ARG A 302 -14.51 -16.97 19.97
CA ARG A 302 -15.77 -16.34 20.39
C ARG A 302 -16.22 -16.71 21.80
N GLY A 303 -15.75 -17.82 22.37
CA GLY A 303 -16.10 -18.25 23.72
C GLY A 303 -17.59 -18.62 23.87
N GLN A 304 -17.88 -19.57 24.76
CA GLN A 304 -19.25 -19.92 25.16
C GLN A 304 -19.88 -18.76 25.93
N ASN A 305 -20.57 -17.84 25.24
CA ASN A 305 -21.40 -16.83 25.90
C ASN A 305 -22.88 -17.13 25.62
N ALA A 306 -23.41 -18.11 26.36
CA ALA A 306 -24.81 -18.15 26.73
C ALA A 306 -24.86 -18.43 28.23
N ASP A 307 -24.85 -17.36 29.03
CA ASP A 307 -25.82 -17.15 30.12
C ASP A 307 -25.48 -15.89 30.96
N SER A 308 -26.45 -14.96 30.96
CA SER A 308 -26.88 -14.05 32.03
C SER A 308 -26.01 -12.88 32.52
N GLU A 309 -26.55 -11.65 32.30
CA GLU A 309 -26.64 -10.44 33.18
C GLU A 309 -25.38 -9.89 33.88
N ALA A 310 -25.11 -8.58 34.07
CA ALA A 310 -25.71 -7.26 33.79
C ALA A 310 -24.56 -6.20 33.94
N PRO A 311 -24.75 -4.89 33.69
CA PRO A 311 -23.65 -3.95 33.45
C PRO A 311 -23.10 -3.36 34.76
N GLU A 312 -21.77 -3.24 34.87
CA GLU A 312 -21.16 -2.32 35.83
C GLU A 312 -20.10 -1.42 35.19
N SER A 313 -20.10 -0.19 35.70
CA SER A 313 -19.54 1.05 35.18
C SER A 313 -18.02 1.20 35.29
N SER A 314 -17.49 1.90 34.29
CA SER A 314 -16.41 2.91 34.33
C SER A 314 -15.05 2.56 34.96
N ALA A 315 -14.01 2.66 34.13
CA ALA A 315 -12.92 3.61 34.38
C ALA A 315 -12.32 4.03 33.04
N VAL A 316 -12.54 5.29 32.67
CA VAL A 316 -11.86 5.96 31.56
C VAL A 316 -10.42 6.19 31.98
N VAL A 317 -9.47 5.57 31.29
CA VAL A 317 -8.08 6.04 31.24
C VAL A 317 -7.82 6.49 29.82
N SER A 318 -8.02 7.78 29.58
CA SER A 318 -7.58 8.47 28.38
C SER A 318 -6.05 8.49 28.38
N ASN A 319 -5.43 7.63 27.58
CA ASN A 319 -4.06 7.86 27.13
C ASN A 319 -4.11 8.40 25.71
N SER A 320 -4.27 9.71 25.60
CA SER A 320 -3.91 10.46 24.40
C SER A 320 -2.39 10.43 24.26
N SER A 321 -1.86 9.43 23.56
CA SER A 321 -0.48 9.49 23.10
C SER A 321 -0.44 10.37 21.84
N SER A 322 -0.33 11.68 22.04
CA SER A 322 0.07 12.60 20.98
C SER A 322 1.46 12.22 20.48
N ARG A 323 1.53 11.51 19.36
CA ARG A 323 2.79 11.31 18.62
C ARG A 323 2.87 12.32 17.50
N GLN A 324 3.26 13.55 17.86
CA GLN A 324 3.95 14.42 16.92
C GLN A 324 5.35 13.83 16.71
N ALA A 325 5.50 12.97 15.71
CA ALA A 325 6.79 12.78 15.07
C ALA A 325 6.85 13.77 13.90
N SER A 326 6.99 15.07 14.20
CA SER A 326 7.39 16.03 13.19
C SER A 326 8.80 15.67 12.73
N LEU A 327 8.95 15.39 11.44
CA LEU A 327 10.22 15.49 10.73
C LEU A 327 10.69 16.96 10.77
N ASN A 328 11.22 17.37 11.92
CA ASN A 328 11.95 18.63 12.04
C ASN A 328 13.36 18.45 11.48
N CYS A 329 13.45 18.46 10.15
CA CYS A 329 14.65 18.93 9.46
C CYS A 329 14.33 19.35 8.01
N ALA A 330 13.34 20.21 7.85
CA ALA A 330 13.24 21.07 6.68
C ALA A 330 13.43 22.51 7.19
N SER A 331 14.44 23.20 6.67
CA SER A 331 14.65 24.62 6.91
C SER A 331 13.30 25.34 6.75
N ALA A 332 12.81 26.00 7.81
CA ALA A 332 11.57 26.77 7.77
C ALA A 332 11.53 27.78 6.60
N GLY A 333 12.71 28.15 6.07
CA GLY A 333 12.84 28.95 4.85
C GLY A 333 12.39 28.24 3.56
N ASN A 334 12.64 26.93 3.40
CA ASN A 334 12.34 26.18 2.18
C ASN A 334 10.85 25.86 2.01
N LEU A 335 10.16 25.59 3.13
CA LEU A 335 8.71 25.40 3.14
C LEU A 335 7.99 26.70 2.76
N SER A 336 8.46 27.85 3.28
CA SER A 336 7.81 29.14 3.03
C SER A 336 7.83 29.57 1.56
N SER A 337 8.90 29.26 0.82
CA SER A 337 9.07 29.67 -0.59
C SER A 337 8.22 28.84 -1.55
N LEU A 338 8.22 27.51 -1.39
CA LEU A 338 7.34 26.64 -2.17
C LEU A 338 5.87 26.88 -1.82
N GLN A 339 5.55 27.19 -0.57
CA GLN A 339 4.18 27.46 -0.13
C GLN A 339 3.55 28.65 -0.85
N ALA A 340 4.31 29.73 -1.04
CA ALA A 340 3.86 30.87 -1.85
C ALA A 340 3.56 30.46 -3.31
N LEU A 341 4.36 29.57 -3.88
CA LEU A 341 4.16 29.05 -5.23
C LEU A 341 2.93 28.14 -5.33
N ALA A 342 2.72 27.27 -4.34
CA ALA A 342 1.53 26.42 -4.29
C ALA A 342 0.24 27.24 -4.17
N GLN A 343 0.25 28.32 -3.39
CA GLN A 343 -0.89 29.24 -3.29
C GLN A 343 -1.19 29.90 -4.64
N ALA A 344 -0.17 30.41 -5.33
CA ALA A 344 -0.33 31.01 -6.66
C ALA A 344 -0.82 29.98 -7.70
N ALA A 345 -0.31 28.74 -7.65
CA ALA A 345 -0.73 27.67 -8.54
C ALA A 345 -2.19 27.24 -8.27
N SER A 346 -2.61 27.19 -7.01
CA SER A 346 -3.99 26.89 -6.67
C SER A 346 -4.95 27.96 -7.19
N ALA A 347 -4.58 29.25 -7.09
CA ALA A 347 -5.40 30.34 -7.63
C ALA A 347 -5.54 30.24 -9.16
N ALA A 348 -4.42 30.07 -9.88
CA ALA A 348 -4.44 29.94 -11.33
C ALA A 348 -5.23 28.71 -11.84
N LEU A 349 -5.25 27.62 -11.07
CA LEU A 349 -6.02 26.43 -11.41
C LEU A 349 -7.52 26.60 -11.16
N SER A 350 -7.92 27.39 -10.16
CA SER A 350 -9.32 27.72 -9.90
C SER A 350 -9.88 28.69 -10.95
N GLU A 351 -9.13 29.72 -11.33
CA GLU A 351 -9.54 30.65 -12.41
C GLU A 351 -9.78 29.94 -13.75
N ALA A 352 -9.02 28.88 -14.04
CA ALA A 352 -9.22 28.06 -15.24
C ALA A 352 -10.43 27.13 -15.13
N GLU A 353 -10.79 26.66 -13.93
CA GLU A 353 -11.99 25.85 -13.71
C GLU A 353 -13.25 26.69 -13.87
N ASP A 354 -13.27 27.90 -13.30
CA ASP A 354 -14.38 28.84 -13.43
C ASP A 354 -14.60 29.28 -14.89
N ALA A 355 -13.52 29.35 -15.69
CA ALA A 355 -13.59 29.67 -17.12
C ALA A 355 -14.14 28.51 -17.96
N ASP A 356 -13.74 27.27 -17.69
CA ASP A 356 -14.26 26.08 -18.38
C ASP A 356 -15.75 25.84 -18.02
N GLU A 357 -16.17 26.07 -16.77
CA GLU A 357 -17.57 25.96 -16.36
C GLU A 357 -18.45 27.07 -16.98
N ALA A 358 -17.92 28.28 -17.14
CA ALA A 358 -18.63 29.36 -17.84
C ALA A 358 -18.79 29.12 -19.35
N GLU A 359 -17.91 28.35 -19.99
CA GLU A 359 -18.03 27.95 -21.40
C GLU A 359 -18.97 26.75 -21.62
N GLU A 360 -19.32 25.97 -20.58
CA GLU A 360 -20.30 24.87 -20.66
C GLU A 360 -21.75 25.31 -20.38
N GLU A 361 -21.97 26.51 -19.82
CA GLU A 361 -23.32 27.07 -19.54
C GLU A 361 -23.89 27.98 -20.64
N ASP A 362 -23.12 28.28 -21.70
CA ASP A 362 -23.54 29.00 -22.93
C ASP A 362 -23.67 28.05 -24.13
#